data_AF-A0A920UDI4-F1
#
_entry.id   AF-A0A920UDI4-F1
#
_cell.length_a   1.000
_cell.length_b   1.000
_cell.length_c   1.000
_cell.angle_alpha   90.00
_cell.angle_beta   90.00
_cell.angle_gamma   90.00
#
_symmetry.space_group_name_H-M   'P 1'
#
loop_
_entity.id
_entity.type
_entity.pdbx_description
1 polymer ?
#
loop_
_entity_poly.entity_id
_entity_poly.type
_entity_poly.pdbx_seq_one_letter_code
_entity_poly.pdbx_strand_id
1 'polypeptide(L)'
;MIRDFYHDDVAEVVIDEPIAFQHVLEFFQAQIPKDQKKLQLYLGEKSLFASYEIEEQIEVLHQNKVPLSSGGSIIITQTEALVAIDVNSGRSAQEKNIESTAFRTNMEAAEEVARHYA
;
A
#
# COMPACT_ATOMS: atom_id res chain seq x y z
N MET A 1 9.15 7.05 15.67
CA MET A 1 7.94 6.92 14.84
C MET A 1 6.79 7.75 15.41
N ILE A 2 6.09 7.37 16.48
CA ILE A 2 4.92 8.19 16.91
C ILE A 2 5.27 9.63 17.30
N ARG A 3 6.43 9.85 17.93
CA ARG A 3 6.97 11.18 18.23
C ARG A 3 7.06 12.09 17.00
N ASP A 4 7.32 11.50 15.83
CA ASP A 4 7.62 12.25 14.60
C ASP A 4 6.34 12.55 13.79
N PHE A 5 5.21 11.90 14.12
CA PHE A 5 3.92 12.06 13.42
C PHE A 5 2.81 12.62 14.31
N TYR A 6 3.00 12.69 15.63
CA TYR A 6 2.00 13.24 16.54
C TYR A 6 2.08 14.78 16.58
N HIS A 7 0.95 15.42 16.30
CA HIS A 7 0.77 16.86 16.25
C HIS A 7 -0.50 17.24 17.03
N ASP A 8 -0.62 18.50 17.45
CA ASP A 8 -1.74 18.96 18.31
C ASP A 8 -3.12 18.81 17.64
N ASP A 9 -3.17 18.77 16.32
CA ASP A 9 -4.37 18.58 15.50
C ASP A 9 -4.83 17.11 15.37
N VAL A 10 -4.04 16.15 15.87
CA VAL A 10 -4.43 14.74 15.90
C VAL A 10 -5.60 14.57 16.87
N ALA A 11 -6.73 14.09 16.33
CA ALA A 11 -7.95 13.87 17.10
C ALA A 11 -7.89 12.59 17.95
N GLU A 12 -7.39 11.50 17.36
CA GLU A 12 -7.28 10.19 17.98
C GLU A 12 -6.07 9.42 17.47
N VAL A 13 -5.54 8.53 18.31
CA VAL A 13 -4.50 7.56 17.94
C VAL A 13 -5.07 6.18 18.25
N VAL A 14 -5.27 5.38 17.20
CA VAL A 14 -5.89 4.07 17.29
C VAL A 14 -4.87 2.99 16.96
N ILE A 15 -4.76 1.98 17.82
CA ILE A 15 -3.80 0.88 17.70
C ILE A 15 -4.58 -0.41 17.89
N ASP A 16 -4.39 -1.41 17.03
CA ASP A 16 -5.07 -2.71 17.08
C ASP A 16 -4.22 -3.83 17.70
N GLU A 17 -2.96 -3.54 18.05
CA GLU A 17 -2.03 -4.49 18.66
C GLU A 17 -1.75 -4.14 20.14
N PRO A 18 -2.09 -5.02 21.10
CA PRO A 18 -2.00 -4.71 22.54
C PRO A 18 -0.59 -4.33 23.04
N ILE A 19 0.47 -4.96 22.53
CA ILE A 19 1.84 -4.69 22.98
C ILE A 19 2.28 -3.30 22.50
N ALA A 20 2.03 -2.96 21.24
CA ALA A 20 2.26 -1.64 20.67
C ALA A 20 1.46 -0.57 21.40
N PHE A 21 0.20 -0.83 21.74
CA PHE A 21 -0.62 0.08 22.52
C PHE A 21 0.04 0.39 23.87
N GLN A 22 0.54 -0.62 24.58
CA GLN A 22 1.21 -0.45 25.87
C GLN A 22 2.47 0.42 25.74
N HIS A 23 3.31 0.17 24.72
CA HIS A 23 4.50 0.98 24.46
C HIS A 23 4.16 2.43 24.14
N VAL A 24 3.12 2.66 23.35
CA VAL A 24 2.65 4.02 23.01
C VAL A 24 2.04 4.70 24.24
N LEU A 25 1.30 3.97 25.06
CA LEU A 25 0.73 4.48 26.31
C LEU A 25 1.82 5.00 27.25
N GLU A 26 2.91 4.24 27.43
CA GLU A 26 4.06 4.65 28.24
C GLU A 26 4.71 5.92 27.68
N PHE A 27 4.84 6.02 26.34
CA PHE A 27 5.33 7.23 25.69
C PHE A 27 4.43 8.43 25.95
N PHE A 28 3.10 8.29 25.80
CA PHE A 28 2.14 9.36 26.07
C PHE A 28 2.19 9.79 27.53
N GLN A 29 2.27 8.86 28.48
CA GLN A 29 2.39 9.18 29.90
C GLN A 29 3.68 9.96 30.22
N ALA A 30 4.79 9.60 29.58
CA ALA A 30 6.08 10.24 29.84
C ALA A 30 6.23 11.60 29.14
N GLN A 31 5.68 11.76 27.93
CA GLN A 31 5.99 12.91 27.07
C GLN A 31 4.77 13.82 26.80
N ILE A 32 3.55 13.26 26.70
CA ILE A 32 2.33 13.97 26.28
C ILE A 32 1.13 13.58 27.16
N PRO A 33 1.21 13.70 28.49
CA PRO A 33 0.22 13.12 29.41
C PRO A 33 -1.18 13.72 29.27
N LYS A 34 -1.28 14.96 28.77
CA LYS A 34 -2.56 15.65 28.55
C LYS A 34 -3.44 14.95 27.51
N ASP A 35 -2.81 14.28 26.53
CA ASP A 35 -3.48 13.69 25.39
C ASP A 35 -3.64 12.17 25.49
N GLN A 36 -3.33 11.58 26.65
CA GLN A 36 -3.47 10.14 26.89
C GLN A 36 -4.87 9.61 26.54
N LYS A 37 -5.92 10.44 26.72
CA LYS A 37 -7.30 10.06 26.41
C LYS A 37 -7.58 9.87 24.92
N LYS A 38 -6.73 10.42 24.04
CA LYS A 38 -6.84 10.26 22.59
C LYS A 38 -6.35 8.88 22.11
N LEU A 39 -5.64 8.14 22.97
CA LEU A 39 -5.13 6.81 22.65
C LEU A 39 -6.21 5.74 22.87
N GLN A 40 -6.50 4.94 21.84
CA GLN A 40 -7.54 3.91 21.86
C GLN A 40 -6.99 2.57 21.36
N LEU A 41 -7.33 1.49 22.07
CA LEU A 41 -7.08 0.12 21.61
C LEU A 41 -8.28 -0.36 20.79
N TYR A 42 -8.03 -0.71 19.54
CA TYR A 42 -9.02 -1.25 18.64
C TYR A 42 -9.14 -2.77 18.83
N LEU A 43 -10.37 -3.25 19.05
CA LEU A 43 -10.70 -4.65 19.28
C LEU A 43 -11.84 -5.14 18.36
N GLY A 44 -12.05 -4.45 17.24
CA GLY A 44 -13.09 -4.81 16.27
C GLY A 44 -12.78 -6.11 15.54
N GLU A 45 -13.83 -6.73 14.97
CA GLU A 45 -13.70 -7.97 14.21
C GLU A 45 -13.06 -7.78 12.82
N LYS A 46 -13.20 -6.59 12.24
CA LYS A 46 -12.57 -6.21 10.97
C LYS A 46 -11.16 -5.67 11.23
N SER A 47 -10.29 -5.61 10.21
CA SER A 47 -9.03 -4.87 10.32
C SER A 47 -9.31 -3.40 10.66
N LEU A 48 -8.36 -2.76 11.36
CA LEU A 48 -8.43 -1.34 11.67
C LEU A 48 -8.66 -0.51 10.39
N PHE A 49 -7.85 -0.73 9.36
CA PHE A 49 -7.96 -0.01 8.08
C PHE A 49 -9.28 -0.24 7.34
N ALA A 50 -9.82 -1.46 7.35
CA ALA A 50 -11.13 -1.72 6.77
C ALA A 50 -12.26 -1.03 7.54
N SER A 51 -12.14 -0.89 8.86
CA SER A 51 -13.15 -0.19 9.66
C SER A 51 -13.17 1.33 9.43
N TYR A 52 -12.04 1.89 9.01
CA TYR A 52 -11.90 3.30 8.62
C TYR A 52 -12.03 3.53 7.11
N GLU A 53 -12.36 2.49 6.32
CA GLU A 53 -12.54 2.57 4.87
C GLU A 53 -11.31 3.10 4.10
N ILE A 54 -10.10 2.89 4.64
CA ILE A 54 -8.83 3.32 4.02
C ILE A 54 -8.02 2.18 3.40
N GLU A 55 -8.46 0.93 3.56
CA GLU A 55 -7.77 -0.26 3.04
C GLU A 55 -7.50 -0.16 1.52
N GLU A 56 -8.51 0.19 0.73
CA GLU A 56 -8.37 0.34 -0.73
C GLU A 56 -7.39 1.47 -1.10
N GLN A 57 -7.37 2.56 -0.34
CA GLN A 57 -6.44 3.67 -0.57
C GLN A 57 -5.00 3.24 -0.27
N ILE A 58 -4.80 2.45 0.80
CA ILE A 58 -3.51 1.86 1.13
C ILE A 58 -3.09 0.89 0.02
N GLU A 59 -3.97 0.03 -0.47
CA GLU A 59 -3.67 -0.87 -1.58
C GLU A 59 -3.23 -0.09 -2.84
N VAL A 60 -3.90 1.02 -3.18
CA VAL A 60 -3.49 1.88 -4.31
C VAL A 60 -2.09 2.47 -4.10
N LEU A 61 -1.76 2.91 -2.87
CA LEU A 61 -0.42 3.43 -2.54
C LEU A 61 0.67 2.35 -2.67
N HIS A 62 0.30 1.08 -2.49
CA HIS A 62 1.20 -0.06 -2.66
C HIS A 62 1.21 -0.65 -4.08
N GLN A 63 0.27 -0.25 -4.95
CA GLN A 63 0.26 -0.66 -6.34
C GLN A 63 1.29 0.15 -7.13
N ASN A 64 2.48 -0.41 -7.29
CA ASN A 64 3.46 0.05 -8.29
C ASN A 64 2.97 -0.32 -9.70
N LYS A 65 1.90 0.33 -10.13
CA LYS A 65 1.31 0.13 -11.45
C LYS A 65 2.01 1.05 -12.45
N VAL A 66 2.74 0.47 -13.39
CA VAL A 66 3.40 1.20 -14.47
C VAL A 66 2.60 1.00 -15.76
N PRO A 67 2.09 2.05 -16.40
CA PRO A 67 1.36 1.93 -17.66
C PRO A 67 2.31 1.56 -18.81
N LEU A 68 1.83 0.75 -19.75
CA LEU A 68 2.54 0.42 -20.99
C LEU A 68 1.99 1.26 -22.16
N SER A 69 2.82 1.51 -23.18
CA SER A 69 2.47 2.35 -24.33
C SER A 69 1.23 1.88 -25.09
N SER A 70 1.00 0.56 -25.17
CA SER A 70 -0.18 0.01 -25.84
C SER A 70 -1.48 0.09 -25.03
N GLY A 71 -1.44 0.57 -23.78
CA GLY A 71 -2.61 0.64 -22.89
C GLY A 71 -2.75 -0.56 -21.93
N GLY A 72 -1.73 -1.40 -21.86
CA GLY A 72 -1.53 -2.37 -20.78
C GLY A 72 -0.89 -1.74 -19.54
N SER A 73 -0.47 -2.56 -18.58
CA SER A 73 0.28 -2.13 -17.41
C SER A 73 1.06 -3.29 -16.78
N ILE A 74 2.19 -3.00 -16.13
CA ILE A 74 2.82 -3.92 -15.19
C ILE A 74 2.48 -3.53 -13.74
N ILE A 75 2.39 -4.52 -12.87
CA ILE A 75 2.22 -4.33 -11.42
C ILE A 75 3.44 -4.95 -10.75
N ILE A 76 4.12 -4.17 -9.92
CA ILE A 76 5.37 -4.57 -9.27
C ILE A 76 5.14 -4.74 -7.75
N THR A 77 5.33 -5.95 -7.26
CA THR A 77 5.15 -6.28 -5.84
C THR A 77 6.46 -6.77 -5.23
N GLN A 78 7.03 -6.00 -4.31
CA GLN A 78 8.23 -6.41 -3.58
C GLN A 78 7.85 -7.25 -2.35
N THR A 79 8.55 -8.36 -2.16
CA THR A 79 8.42 -9.25 -0.98
C THR A 79 9.77 -9.41 -0.30
N GLU A 80 9.85 -10.20 0.77
CA GLU A 80 11.08 -10.41 1.55
C GLU A 80 12.22 -11.05 0.74
N ALA A 81 11.91 -11.97 -0.19
CA ALA A 81 12.92 -12.76 -0.90
C ALA A 81 12.89 -12.58 -2.43
N LEU A 82 11.83 -11.99 -2.98
CA LEU A 82 11.67 -11.80 -4.42
C LEU A 82 10.82 -10.57 -4.77
N VAL A 83 10.89 -10.19 -6.04
CA VAL A 83 9.99 -9.21 -6.65
C VAL A 83 9.07 -9.95 -7.63
N ALA A 84 7.76 -9.81 -7.45
CA ALA A 84 6.76 -10.32 -8.38
C ALA A 84 6.37 -9.21 -9.36
N ILE A 85 6.29 -9.54 -10.65
CA ILE A 85 5.86 -8.62 -11.70
C ILE A 85 4.71 -9.28 -12.46
N ASP A 86 3.54 -8.65 -12.44
CA ASP A 86 2.36 -9.07 -13.20
C ASP A 86 2.17 -8.18 -14.43
N VAL A 87 1.80 -8.76 -15.57
CA VAL A 87 1.67 -8.08 -16.88
C VAL A 87 0.24 -8.16 -17.37
N ASN A 88 -0.41 -7.00 -17.48
CA ASN A 88 -1.79 -6.87 -17.90
C ASN A 88 -1.88 -6.20 -19.27
N SER A 89 -2.52 -6.83 -20.25
CA SER A 89 -2.72 -6.27 -21.60
C SER A 89 -3.82 -5.21 -21.70
N GLY A 90 -4.57 -4.96 -20.60
CA GLY A 90 -5.56 -3.89 -20.54
C GLY A 90 -6.58 -3.93 -21.68
N ARG A 91 -6.97 -2.75 -22.18
CA ARG A 91 -7.93 -2.63 -23.30
C ARG A 91 -7.33 -2.91 -24.67
N SER A 92 -6.04 -3.26 -24.76
CA SER A 92 -5.37 -3.58 -26.02
C SER A 92 -5.90 -4.88 -26.67
N ALA A 93 -6.67 -5.68 -25.93
CA ALA A 93 -7.35 -6.88 -26.39
C ALA A 93 -8.48 -6.64 -27.44
N GLN A 94 -8.67 -5.42 -27.92
CA GLN A 94 -9.58 -5.14 -29.04
C GLN A 94 -9.01 -5.53 -30.41
N GLU A 95 -7.73 -5.89 -30.50
CA GLU A 95 -7.16 -6.47 -31.71
C GLU A 95 -7.63 -7.93 -31.90
N LYS A 96 -8.05 -8.29 -33.12
CA LYS A 96 -8.53 -9.65 -33.46
C LYS A 96 -7.49 -10.76 -33.24
N ASN A 97 -6.24 -10.43 -32.93
CA ASN A 97 -5.15 -11.38 -32.71
C ASN A 97 -4.58 -11.28 -31.29
N ILE A 98 -5.04 -12.18 -30.42
CA ILE A 98 -4.64 -12.29 -29.01
C ILE A 98 -3.14 -12.54 -28.88
N GLU A 99 -2.56 -13.38 -29.75
CA GLU A 99 -1.13 -13.71 -29.70
C GLU A 99 -0.25 -12.49 -29.98
N SER A 100 -0.63 -11.68 -30.98
CA SER A 100 0.09 -10.45 -31.30
C SER A 100 -0.01 -9.42 -30.18
N THR A 101 -1.17 -9.30 -29.54
CA THR A 101 -1.38 -8.41 -28.39
C THR A 101 -0.53 -8.85 -27.20
N ALA A 102 -0.51 -10.15 -26.89
CA ALA A 102 0.30 -10.71 -25.82
C ALA A 102 1.79 -10.50 -26.06
N PHE A 103 2.26 -10.79 -27.28
CA PHE A 103 3.66 -10.58 -27.67
C PHE A 103 4.08 -9.12 -27.50
N ARG A 104 3.30 -8.17 -28.04
CA ARG A 104 3.60 -6.74 -27.91
C ARG A 104 3.60 -6.28 -26.45
N THR A 105 2.58 -6.66 -25.68
CA THR A 105 2.47 -6.30 -24.26
C THR A 105 3.68 -6.81 -23.46
N ASN A 106 4.12 -8.05 -23.71
CA ASN A 106 5.27 -8.64 -23.01
C ASN A 106 6.60 -7.95 -23.37
N MET A 107 6.77 -7.52 -24.63
CA MET A 107 7.96 -6.77 -25.03
C MET A 107 8.01 -5.38 -24.37
N GLU A 108 6.90 -4.65 -24.37
CA GLU A 108 6.79 -3.36 -23.68
C GLU A 108 7.04 -3.52 -22.17
N ALA A 109 6.47 -4.55 -21.55
CA ALA A 109 6.69 -4.87 -20.15
C ALA A 109 8.17 -5.15 -19.84
N ALA A 110 8.86 -5.92 -20.68
CA ALA A 110 10.29 -6.22 -20.48
C ALA A 110 11.15 -4.94 -20.51
N GLU A 111 10.86 -4.00 -21.41
CA GLU A 111 11.56 -2.71 -21.47
C GLU A 111 11.28 -1.84 -20.24
N GLU A 112 10.03 -1.78 -19.78
CA GLU A 112 9.67 -1.04 -18.57
C GLU A 112 10.31 -1.63 -17.31
N VAL A 113 10.29 -2.96 -17.17
CA VAL A 113 10.94 -3.67 -16.06
C VAL A 113 12.44 -3.38 -16.06
N ALA A 114 13.09 -3.46 -17.22
CA ALA A 114 14.51 -3.13 -17.33
C ALA A 114 14.79 -1.69 -16.92
N ARG A 115 13.93 -0.73 -17.26
CA ARG A 115 14.10 0.69 -16.87
C ARG A 115 13.91 0.93 -15.38
N HIS A 116 12.99 0.22 -14.74
CA HIS A 116 12.71 0.39 -13.31
C HIS A 116 13.75 -0.30 -12.41
N TYR A 117 14.52 -1.26 -12.95
CA TYR A 117 15.45 -2.11 -12.19
C TYR A 117 16.91 -2.11 -12.66
N ALA A 118 17.26 -1.33 -13.68
CA ALA A 118 18.65 -1.06 -14.08
C ALA A 118 19.16 0.25 -13.45
#